data_AF-A0A8T4RH76-F1
#
_entry.id   AF-A0A8T4RH76-F1
#
_cell.length_a   1.000
_cell.length_b   1.000
_cell.length_c   1.000
_cell.angle_alpha   90.00
_cell.angle_beta   90.00
_cell.angle_gamma   90.00
#
_symmetry.space_group_name_H-M   'P 1'
#
loop_
_entity.id
_entity.type
_entity.pdbx_description
1 polymer ?
#
loop_
_entity_poly.entity_id
_entity_poly.type
_entity_poly.pdbx_seq_one_letter_code
_entity_poly.pdbx_strand_id
1 'polypeptide(L)'
;MVKISGGIVQPDTDPVFDGPDTAKADLLDDTPKSPVVVAPVPPQLETIVGNLRAYFQLEPYTMLHADELMAQQILNPAIREQAYYVADFALYTLEGTSKNKTPTLWLARHTAQEPNNLILNHLDDAVNSSFEQLTQTNNYRPSLQEAQKVMQASSTLKINLTKLKLNQKDDQFSYMIISTTNYNKLNFEQRKLAQMFYGQGTAFDTAMVTLKGAGIDTIKVFVLNPTYVQKEAANPIGRAAWRNDFRSNADSVADDCRIGNSGGLLGVRRRLPAAVAFPQESHEQSDSSGASQNTGVSSAPSALQEMKQIYQTLLANPTAAVNALDDKTAAEFSKILLTYFSSK
;
A
#
# COMPACT_ATOMS: atom_id res chain seq x y z
N MET A 1 -55.32 50.37 1.73
CA MET A 1 -55.04 51.79 2.04
C MET A 1 -53.53 51.89 2.21
N VAL A 2 -52.77 52.31 1.19
CA VAL A 2 -52.51 53.71 0.77
C VAL A 2 -51.71 54.45 1.86
N LYS A 3 -50.52 55.05 1.65
CA LYS A 3 -49.54 55.11 0.54
C LYS A 3 -48.46 56.16 0.94
N ILE A 4 -47.30 56.13 0.24
CA ILE A 4 -46.44 57.28 -0.16
C ILE A 4 -45.53 57.88 0.94
N SER A 5 -44.27 58.34 0.75
CA SER A 5 -43.34 58.68 -0.38
C SER A 5 -41.92 58.72 0.20
N GLY A 6 -40.82 58.39 -0.49
CA GLY A 6 -40.20 59.11 -1.62
C GLY A 6 -39.04 60.00 -1.10
N GLY A 7 -37.87 60.15 -1.74
CA GLY A 7 -37.44 59.77 -3.06
C GLY A 7 -35.91 59.91 -3.24
N ILE A 8 -35.47 59.59 -4.46
CA ILE A 8 -34.11 59.65 -5.01
C ILE A 8 -33.93 61.01 -5.71
N VAL A 9 -32.78 61.70 -5.58
CA VAL A 9 -32.12 62.48 -6.64
C VAL A 9 -30.62 62.66 -6.31
N GLN A 10 -29.74 62.19 -7.21
CA GLN A 10 -28.34 62.63 -7.42
C GLN A 10 -28.36 63.82 -8.42
N PRO A 11 -27.38 64.77 -8.46
CA PRO A 11 -26.09 64.47 -9.09
C PRO A 11 -24.84 65.31 -8.66
N ASP A 12 -23.68 64.77 -9.04
CA ASP A 12 -22.39 65.36 -9.46
C ASP A 12 -21.93 66.75 -8.97
N THR A 13 -20.76 66.76 -8.30
CA THR A 13 -19.60 67.61 -8.66
C THR A 13 -18.31 67.07 -7.99
N ASP A 14 -17.40 66.55 -8.80
CA ASP A 14 -15.93 66.71 -8.60
C ASP A 14 -15.49 67.90 -9.49
N PRO A 15 -14.31 68.54 -9.33
CA PRO A 15 -13.10 68.09 -8.60
C PRO A 15 -12.47 69.20 -7.72
N VAL A 16 -11.40 68.89 -6.96
CA VAL A 16 -10.10 69.62 -6.96
C VAL A 16 -9.13 68.89 -6.03
N PHE A 17 -8.00 68.53 -6.63
CA PHE A 17 -6.84 67.85 -6.07
C PHE A 17 -5.81 68.94 -5.72
N ASP A 18 -5.39 69.01 -4.46
CA ASP A 18 -4.19 69.73 -4.04
C ASP A 18 -3.46 68.84 -3.03
N GLY A 19 -2.44 68.13 -3.51
CA GLY A 19 -1.51 67.39 -2.67
C GLY A 19 -0.34 68.28 -2.22
N PRO A 20 0.43 67.84 -1.21
CA PRO A 20 1.83 68.18 -1.13
C PRO A 20 2.69 67.01 -1.62
N ASP A 21 3.56 67.35 -2.57
CA ASP A 21 4.71 66.58 -3.02
C ASP A 21 5.52 66.01 -1.86
N THR A 22 5.63 64.69 -1.78
CA THR A 22 6.80 64.02 -1.21
C THR A 22 7.18 62.84 -2.09
N ALA A 23 7.97 63.11 -3.12
CA ALA A 23 8.75 62.11 -3.82
C ALA A 23 9.67 61.39 -2.82
N LYS A 24 9.28 60.20 -2.38
CA LYS A 24 10.22 59.18 -1.90
C LYS A 24 10.51 58.25 -3.07
N ALA A 25 11.76 58.25 -3.49
CA ALA A 25 12.29 57.36 -4.50
C ALA A 25 11.98 55.90 -4.11
N ASP A 26 11.24 55.20 -4.97
CA ASP A 26 11.22 53.74 -5.01
C ASP A 26 12.64 53.28 -5.37
N LEU A 27 13.41 52.92 -4.34
CA LEU A 27 14.55 52.04 -4.50
C LEU A 27 13.97 50.66 -4.83
N LEU A 28 14.08 50.29 -6.11
CA LEU A 28 13.93 48.91 -6.58
C LEU A 28 14.82 48.02 -5.70
N ASP A 29 14.18 47.23 -4.85
CA ASP A 29 14.82 46.15 -4.11
C ASP A 29 15.07 45.00 -5.10
N ASP A 30 16.19 45.09 -5.82
CA ASP A 30 16.73 44.05 -6.72
C ASP A 30 17.41 42.92 -5.95
N THR A 31 17.12 42.72 -4.66
CA THR A 31 17.58 41.51 -3.97
C THR A 31 16.88 40.28 -4.57
N PRO A 32 17.63 39.24 -4.99
CA PRO A 32 17.04 37.99 -5.41
C PRO A 32 16.22 37.44 -4.24
N LYS A 33 14.89 37.47 -4.36
CA LYS A 33 14.00 36.81 -3.41
C LYS A 33 14.49 35.37 -3.31
N SER A 34 14.91 34.98 -2.10
CA SER A 34 15.34 33.60 -1.84
C SER A 34 14.26 32.66 -2.37
N PRO A 35 14.62 31.59 -3.10
CA PRO A 35 13.64 30.69 -3.66
C PRO A 35 12.72 30.24 -2.53
N VAL A 36 11.41 30.43 -2.73
CA VAL A 36 10.39 29.92 -1.83
C VAL A 36 10.61 28.40 -1.80
N VAL A 37 11.23 27.92 -0.73
CA VAL A 37 11.32 26.49 -0.46
C VAL A 37 9.90 26.04 -0.17
N VAL A 38 9.17 25.67 -1.23
CA VAL A 38 7.88 25.00 -1.10
C VAL A 38 8.20 23.71 -0.34
N ALA A 39 7.75 23.64 0.92
CA ALA A 39 7.85 22.42 1.69
C ALA A 39 7.29 21.27 0.84
N PRO A 40 7.98 20.12 0.76
CA PRO A 40 7.51 19.01 -0.04
C PRO A 40 6.07 18.68 0.38
N VAL A 41 5.14 18.70 -0.58
CA VAL A 41 3.76 18.26 -0.35
C VAL A 41 3.83 16.87 0.26
N PRO A 42 3.20 16.62 1.42
CA PRO A 42 3.19 15.29 2.03
C PRO A 42 2.77 14.25 0.97
N PRO A 43 3.45 13.10 0.90
CA PRO A 43 3.15 12.11 -0.12
C PRO A 43 1.68 11.68 -0.02
N GLN A 44 0.96 11.79 -1.13
CA GLN A 44 -0.47 11.49 -1.20
C GLN A 44 -0.68 9.97 -1.24
N LEU A 45 -1.65 9.49 -0.44
CA LEU A 45 -2.10 8.10 -0.51
C LEU A 45 -2.86 7.85 -1.82
N GLU A 46 -2.52 6.76 -2.49
CA GLU A 46 -3.11 6.34 -3.76
C GLU A 46 -3.59 4.90 -3.70
N THR A 47 -4.72 4.62 -4.35
CA THR A 47 -5.16 3.24 -4.59
C THR A 47 -4.42 2.67 -5.79
N ILE A 48 -3.67 1.59 -5.58
CA ILE A 48 -3.10 0.76 -6.64
C ILE A 48 -4.03 -0.41 -6.87
N VAL A 49 -4.59 -0.52 -8.06
CA VAL A 49 -5.47 -1.65 -8.43
C VAL A 49 -4.61 -2.79 -8.96
N GLY A 50 -4.83 -4.00 -8.44
CA GLY A 50 -4.10 -5.19 -8.85
C GLY A 50 -4.22 -6.33 -7.83
N ASN A 51 -3.56 -7.44 -8.13
CA ASN A 51 -3.35 -8.50 -7.13
C ASN A 51 -2.26 -8.07 -6.13
N LEU A 52 -1.92 -8.93 -5.16
CA LEU A 52 -1.00 -8.53 -4.10
C LEU A 52 0.41 -8.11 -4.60
N ARG A 53 0.85 -8.59 -5.78
CA ARG A 53 2.14 -8.18 -6.40
C ARG A 53 2.19 -6.68 -6.74
N ALA A 54 1.05 -6.01 -6.86
CA ALA A 54 1.02 -4.56 -7.00
C ALA A 54 1.61 -3.82 -5.79
N TYR A 55 1.90 -4.51 -4.67
CA TYR A 55 2.70 -4.00 -3.56
C TYR A 55 4.03 -3.39 -4.01
N PHE A 56 4.69 -3.94 -5.03
CA PHE A 56 5.95 -3.39 -5.54
C PHE A 56 5.84 -2.00 -6.17
N GLN A 57 4.61 -1.55 -6.48
CA GLN A 57 4.35 -0.19 -6.95
C GLN A 57 4.20 0.83 -5.80
N LEU A 58 4.19 0.37 -4.55
CA LEU A 58 4.15 1.24 -3.37
C LEU A 58 5.57 1.51 -2.85
N GLU A 59 5.75 2.68 -2.23
CA GLU A 59 6.90 2.91 -1.36
C GLU A 59 6.87 1.86 -0.23
N PRO A 60 8.00 1.20 0.10
CA PRO A 60 8.05 0.17 1.12
C PRO A 60 7.41 0.64 2.44
N TYR A 61 6.67 -0.25 3.10
CA TYR A 61 6.04 0.00 4.40
C TYR A 61 4.99 1.13 4.44
N THR A 62 4.52 1.60 3.28
CA THR A 62 3.44 2.62 3.20
C THR A 62 2.07 2.04 2.91
N MET A 63 2.00 0.75 2.59
CA MET A 63 0.72 0.03 2.48
C MET A 63 0.02 0.07 3.84
N LEU A 64 -1.26 0.47 3.85
CA LEU A 64 -2.00 0.63 5.09
C LEU A 64 -2.38 -0.72 5.71
N HIS A 65 -2.37 -0.75 7.04
CA HIS A 65 -2.98 -1.79 7.85
C HIS A 65 -4.51 -1.61 7.90
N ALA A 66 -5.23 -2.61 8.38
CA ALA A 66 -6.69 -2.62 8.34
C ALA A 66 -7.35 -1.49 9.14
N ASP A 67 -6.81 -1.14 10.31
CA ASP A 67 -7.29 -0.03 11.13
C ASP A 67 -7.00 1.33 10.50
N GLU A 68 -5.82 1.51 9.93
CA GLU A 68 -5.41 2.69 9.17
C GLU A 68 -6.30 2.88 7.94
N LEU A 69 -6.58 1.80 7.21
CA LEU A 69 -7.51 1.80 6.09
C LEU A 69 -8.93 2.14 6.56
N MET A 70 -9.41 1.60 7.70
CA MET A 70 -10.71 1.99 8.24
C MET A 70 -10.76 3.49 8.56
N ALA A 71 -9.70 4.04 9.16
CA ALA A 71 -9.61 5.46 9.42
C ALA A 71 -9.70 6.29 8.12
N GLN A 72 -9.02 5.86 7.05
CA GLN A 72 -9.14 6.50 5.74
C GLN A 72 -10.54 6.35 5.14
N GLN A 73 -11.19 5.20 5.27
CA GLN A 73 -12.56 4.98 4.79
C GLN A 73 -13.57 5.84 5.56
N ILE A 74 -13.34 6.13 6.85
CA ILE A 74 -14.15 7.08 7.61
C ILE A 74 -14.01 8.49 7.01
N LEU A 75 -12.77 8.95 6.78
CA LEU A 75 -12.46 10.30 6.32
C LEU A 75 -12.81 10.54 4.84
N ASN A 76 -12.67 9.51 4.00
CA ASN A 76 -12.87 9.59 2.57
C ASN A 76 -13.86 8.52 2.09
N PRO A 77 -15.15 8.88 1.91
CA PRO A 77 -16.15 7.96 1.39
C PRO A 77 -15.84 7.37 0.01
N ALA A 78 -15.01 8.02 -0.82
CA ALA A 78 -14.73 7.57 -2.18
C ALA A 78 -14.01 6.21 -2.24
N ILE A 79 -13.28 5.83 -1.18
CA ILE A 79 -12.57 4.55 -1.10
C ILE A 79 -13.37 3.45 -0.37
N ARG A 80 -14.65 3.69 -0.07
CA ARG A 80 -15.52 2.68 0.58
C ARG A 80 -16.03 1.62 -0.37
N GLU A 81 -16.00 1.90 -1.67
CA GLU A 81 -16.58 1.05 -2.72
C GLU A 81 -15.59 0.00 -3.25
N GLN A 82 -14.37 -0.03 -2.71
CA GLN A 82 -13.32 -0.95 -3.10
C GLN A 82 -12.81 -1.75 -1.91
N ALA A 83 -12.52 -3.02 -2.17
CA ALA A 83 -11.87 -3.92 -1.24
C ALA A 83 -10.34 -3.87 -1.40
N TYR A 84 -9.63 -4.05 -0.31
CA TYR A 84 -8.19 -3.84 -0.25
C TYR A 84 -7.46 -5.01 0.44
N TYR A 85 -6.31 -5.39 -0.10
CA TYR A 85 -5.29 -6.06 0.70
C TYR A 85 -4.79 -5.07 1.76
N VAL A 86 -4.43 -5.57 2.93
CA VAL A 86 -3.87 -4.76 4.02
C VAL A 86 -2.48 -5.28 4.42
N ALA A 87 -1.67 -4.41 5.03
CA ALA A 87 -0.30 -4.72 5.41
C ALA A 87 -0.17 -5.69 6.60
N ASP A 88 -1.27 -5.98 7.30
CA ASP A 88 -1.29 -6.95 8.40
C ASP A 88 -0.90 -8.36 7.95
N PHE A 89 -0.26 -9.10 8.84
CA PHE A 89 0.15 -10.49 8.62
C PHE A 89 -0.48 -11.42 9.63
N ALA A 90 -1.22 -12.41 9.13
CA ALA A 90 -1.81 -13.45 9.94
C ALA A 90 -0.93 -14.70 9.94
N LEU A 91 -0.33 -14.99 11.09
CA LEU A 91 0.47 -16.19 11.33
C LEU A 91 -0.25 -17.12 12.30
N TYR A 92 -0.55 -18.34 11.87
CA TYR A 92 -1.20 -19.35 12.70
C TYR A 92 -0.21 -20.40 13.17
N THR A 93 -0.33 -20.78 14.43
CA THR A 93 0.55 -21.76 15.09
C THR A 93 -0.23 -22.64 16.05
N LEU A 94 0.40 -23.73 16.49
CA LEU A 94 -0.05 -24.52 17.62
C LEU A 94 0.88 -24.32 18.80
N GLU A 95 0.36 -23.71 19.86
CA GLU A 95 1.12 -23.47 21.09
C GLU A 95 0.75 -24.42 22.21
N GLY A 96 1.71 -24.70 23.08
CA GLY A 96 1.54 -25.57 24.24
C GLY A 96 2.26 -26.90 24.06
N THR A 97 2.00 -27.82 24.98
CA THR A 97 2.68 -29.12 25.02
C THR A 97 2.00 -30.12 24.07
N SER A 98 2.65 -31.25 23.82
CA SER A 98 2.13 -32.32 22.94
C SER A 98 0.71 -32.79 23.29
N LYS A 99 0.28 -32.63 24.54
CA LYS A 99 -1.05 -33.02 25.01
C LYS A 99 -2.10 -31.90 24.96
N ASN A 100 -1.69 -30.63 24.98
CA ASN A 100 -2.57 -29.47 25.05
C ASN A 100 -2.12 -28.39 24.04
N LYS A 101 -2.30 -28.67 22.74
CA LYS A 101 -2.02 -27.70 21.69
C LYS A 101 -3.21 -26.76 21.48
N THR A 102 -2.96 -25.47 21.62
CA THR A 102 -3.92 -24.39 21.40
C THR A 102 -3.67 -23.78 20.03
N PRO A 103 -4.67 -23.74 19.14
CA PRO A 103 -4.58 -22.99 17.89
C PRO A 103 -4.55 -21.49 18.19
N THR A 104 -3.47 -20.84 17.77
CA THR A 104 -3.17 -19.42 18.07
C THR A 104 -2.97 -18.66 16.76
N LEU A 105 -3.60 -17.50 16.66
CA LEU A 105 -3.36 -16.51 15.60
C LEU A 105 -2.45 -15.41 16.16
N TRP A 106 -1.41 -15.07 15.43
CA TRP A 106 -0.55 -13.92 15.66
C TRP A 106 -0.78 -12.93 14.52
N LEU A 107 -1.25 -11.72 14.86
CA LEU A 107 -1.44 -10.64 13.91
C LEU A 107 -0.31 -9.64 14.07
N ALA A 108 0.56 -9.57 13.06
CA ALA A 108 1.71 -8.69 13.06
C ALA A 108 1.52 -7.53 12.08
N ARG A 109 2.14 -6.39 12.40
CA ARG A 109 2.21 -5.23 11.50
C ARG A 109 3.43 -5.31 10.58
N HIS A 110 3.41 -4.57 9.48
CA HIS A 110 4.52 -4.46 8.54
C HIS A 110 5.01 -3.01 8.49
N THR A 111 6.05 -2.72 9.29
CA THR A 111 6.66 -1.38 9.37
C THR A 111 8.14 -1.45 9.04
N ALA A 112 8.77 -0.29 8.85
CA ALA A 112 10.21 -0.23 8.59
C ALA A 112 11.05 -0.78 9.76
N GLN A 113 10.56 -0.61 11.00
CA GLN A 113 11.24 -1.08 12.22
C GLN A 113 10.96 -2.57 12.49
N GLU A 114 9.76 -3.03 12.16
CA GLU A 114 9.30 -4.40 12.38
C GLU A 114 8.65 -4.91 11.08
N PRO A 115 9.45 -5.33 10.08
CA PRO A 115 8.95 -5.79 8.78
C PRO A 115 8.39 -7.22 8.88
N ASN A 116 7.36 -7.43 9.69
CA ASN A 116 6.94 -8.77 10.11
C ASN A 116 5.96 -9.45 9.15
N ASN A 117 5.47 -8.77 8.12
CA ASN A 117 4.66 -9.43 7.08
C ASN A 117 5.53 -10.26 6.14
N LEU A 118 5.70 -11.52 6.51
CA LEU A 118 6.50 -12.48 5.77
C LEU A 118 5.91 -12.79 4.39
N ILE A 119 4.61 -12.58 4.16
CA ILE A 119 4.04 -12.72 2.82
C ILE A 119 4.56 -11.62 1.91
N LEU A 120 4.53 -10.35 2.37
CA LEU A 120 5.05 -9.24 1.59
C LEU A 120 6.56 -9.32 1.39
N ASN A 121 7.31 -9.75 2.42
CA ASN A 121 8.77 -9.93 2.32
C ASN A 121 9.17 -10.99 1.29
N HIS A 122 8.37 -12.04 1.15
CA HIS A 122 8.67 -13.19 0.29
C HIS A 122 7.78 -13.26 -0.93
N LEU A 123 7.13 -12.16 -1.32
CA LEU A 123 6.06 -12.18 -2.33
C LEU A 123 6.51 -12.82 -3.65
N ASP A 124 7.68 -12.41 -4.14
CA ASP A 124 8.33 -12.95 -5.35
C ASP A 124 9.71 -13.53 -5.06
N ASP A 125 9.91 -14.08 -3.86
CA ASP A 125 11.16 -14.77 -3.53
C ASP A 125 11.35 -16.02 -4.41
N ALA A 126 12.54 -16.18 -4.99
CA ALA A 126 12.82 -17.24 -5.95
C ALA A 126 12.78 -18.66 -5.34
N VAL A 127 12.96 -18.78 -4.03
CA VAL A 127 13.06 -20.06 -3.32
C VAL A 127 11.83 -20.32 -2.45
N ASN A 128 11.29 -19.28 -1.83
CA ASN A 128 10.23 -19.34 -0.85
C ASN A 128 9.08 -18.37 -1.17
N SER A 129 8.71 -18.25 -2.45
CA SER A 129 7.63 -17.35 -2.89
C SER A 129 6.35 -17.60 -2.10
N SER A 130 5.90 -16.57 -1.37
CA SER A 130 4.63 -16.58 -0.67
C SER A 130 3.45 -16.52 -1.65
N PHE A 131 3.63 -15.83 -2.79
CA PHE A 131 2.61 -15.74 -3.84
C PHE A 131 2.27 -17.11 -4.41
N GLU A 132 3.28 -17.86 -4.85
CA GLU A 132 3.08 -19.19 -5.42
C GLU A 132 2.50 -20.15 -4.36
N GLN A 133 3.04 -20.14 -3.15
CA GLN A 133 2.54 -21.02 -2.08
C GLN A 133 1.07 -20.77 -1.74
N LEU A 134 0.65 -19.51 -1.60
CA LEU A 134 -0.74 -19.18 -1.30
C LEU A 134 -1.68 -19.51 -2.46
N THR A 135 -1.28 -19.25 -3.70
CA THR A 135 -2.14 -19.51 -4.86
C THR A 135 -2.24 -21.00 -5.23
N GLN A 136 -1.21 -21.79 -4.92
CA GLN A 136 -1.17 -23.22 -5.26
C GLN A 136 -1.62 -24.14 -4.11
N THR A 137 -1.25 -23.82 -2.87
CA THR A 137 -1.47 -24.72 -1.70
C THR A 137 -2.39 -24.11 -0.64
N ASN A 138 -2.90 -22.91 -0.90
CA ASN A 138 -3.60 -22.05 0.04
C ASN A 138 -2.76 -21.58 1.24
N ASN A 139 -1.54 -22.08 1.46
CA ASN A 139 -0.76 -21.83 2.67
C ASN A 139 0.65 -21.36 2.37
N TYR A 140 1.02 -20.18 2.86
CA TYR A 140 2.44 -19.83 3.00
C TYR A 140 3.02 -20.52 4.24
N ARG A 141 4.21 -21.10 4.12
CA ARG A 141 4.90 -21.82 5.21
C ARG A 141 6.23 -21.11 5.53
N PRO A 142 6.23 -20.10 6.41
CA PRO A 142 7.47 -19.45 6.81
C PRO A 142 8.37 -20.42 7.58
N SER A 143 9.68 -20.13 7.59
CA SER A 143 10.60 -20.88 8.44
C SER A 143 10.25 -20.71 9.92
N LEU A 144 10.58 -21.69 10.75
CA LEU A 144 10.37 -21.60 12.20
C LEU A 144 11.08 -20.38 12.81
N GLN A 145 12.26 -20.03 12.30
CA GLN A 145 13.04 -18.90 12.77
C GLN A 145 12.34 -17.56 12.47
N GLU A 146 11.80 -17.38 11.27
CA GLU A 146 11.08 -16.16 10.91
C GLU A 146 9.75 -16.06 11.66
N ALA A 147 9.02 -17.18 11.77
CA ALA A 147 7.80 -17.23 12.57
C ALA A 147 8.08 -16.85 14.03
N GLN A 148 9.18 -17.33 14.63
CA GLN A 148 9.58 -16.95 15.98
C GLN A 148 9.86 -15.45 16.13
N LYS A 149 10.56 -14.84 15.16
CA LYS A 149 10.80 -13.39 15.16
C LYS A 149 9.48 -12.60 15.14
N VAL A 150 8.54 -13.01 14.29
CA VAL A 150 7.21 -12.39 14.22
C VAL A 150 6.48 -12.52 15.55
N MET A 151 6.47 -13.71 16.16
CA MET A 151 5.80 -13.95 17.45
C MET A 151 6.41 -13.17 18.63
N GLN A 152 7.71 -12.85 18.56
CA GLN A 152 8.44 -12.12 19.60
C GLN A 152 8.43 -10.60 19.40
N ALA A 153 8.01 -10.11 18.24
CA ALA A 153 7.96 -8.68 17.95
C ALA A 153 6.94 -7.96 18.83
N SER A 154 7.26 -6.72 19.19
CA SER A 154 6.53 -5.97 20.21
C SER A 154 5.13 -5.54 19.74
N SER A 155 4.96 -5.31 18.44
CA SER A 155 3.68 -4.97 17.84
C SER A 155 2.77 -6.17 17.53
N THR A 156 3.26 -7.41 17.69
CA THR A 156 2.51 -8.60 17.30
C THR A 156 1.45 -8.96 18.34
N LEU A 157 0.21 -9.04 17.88
CA LEU A 157 -0.94 -9.37 18.69
C LEU A 157 -1.19 -10.88 18.71
N LYS A 158 -1.11 -11.48 19.89
CA LYS A 158 -1.46 -12.90 20.12
C LYS A 158 -2.95 -13.09 20.38
N ILE A 159 -3.60 -14.00 19.65
CA ILE A 159 -5.02 -14.33 19.76
C ILE A 159 -5.23 -15.83 19.95
N ASN A 160 -5.88 -16.22 21.05
CA ASN A 160 -6.31 -17.61 21.26
C ASN A 160 -7.62 -17.87 20.52
N LEU A 161 -7.56 -18.64 19.43
CA LEU A 161 -8.72 -18.88 18.58
C LEU A 161 -9.85 -19.64 19.29
N THR A 162 -9.53 -20.45 20.32
CA THR A 162 -10.55 -21.17 21.11
C THR A 162 -11.38 -20.26 22.04
N LYS A 163 -10.93 -19.02 22.25
CA LYS A 163 -11.64 -18.02 23.07
C LYS A 163 -12.53 -17.09 22.22
N LEU A 164 -12.45 -17.20 20.90
CA LEU A 164 -13.33 -16.49 19.98
C LEU A 164 -14.66 -17.24 19.85
N LYS A 165 -15.78 -16.51 19.88
CA LYS A 165 -17.10 -17.08 19.52
C LYS A 165 -17.20 -17.11 18.00
N LEU A 166 -16.74 -18.21 17.42
CA LEU A 166 -16.67 -18.41 15.98
C LEU A 166 -17.90 -19.15 15.45
N ASN A 167 -18.37 -18.72 14.29
CA ASN A 167 -19.30 -19.47 13.44
C ASN A 167 -18.48 -20.17 12.37
N GLN A 168 -18.77 -21.44 12.14
CA GLN A 168 -18.14 -22.18 11.07
C GLN A 168 -18.70 -21.72 9.72
N LYS A 169 -17.82 -21.45 8.75
CA LYS A 169 -18.21 -21.23 7.35
C LYS A 169 -18.07 -22.52 6.55
N ASP A 170 -16.92 -23.17 6.70
CA ASP A 170 -16.59 -24.45 6.11
C ASP A 170 -15.46 -25.11 6.93
N ASP A 171 -14.81 -26.13 6.36
CA ASP A 171 -13.74 -26.86 7.04
C ASP A 171 -12.46 -26.04 7.23
N GLN A 172 -12.22 -25.02 6.40
CA GLN A 172 -11.02 -24.19 6.46
C GLN A 172 -11.26 -22.88 7.21
N PHE A 173 -12.45 -22.30 7.07
CA PHE A 173 -12.72 -20.94 7.50
C PHE A 173 -13.80 -20.87 8.59
N SER A 174 -13.61 -19.91 9.48
CA SER A 174 -14.58 -19.53 10.49
C SER A 174 -14.63 -18.02 10.62
N TYR A 175 -15.69 -17.49 11.22
CA TYR A 175 -15.80 -16.05 11.41
C TYR A 175 -16.44 -15.68 12.73
N MET A 176 -15.95 -14.57 13.28
CA MET A 176 -16.58 -13.89 14.39
C MET A 176 -17.52 -12.81 13.84
N ILE A 177 -18.71 -12.67 14.43
CA ILE A 177 -19.64 -11.60 14.12
C ILE A 177 -19.49 -10.48 15.15
N ILE A 178 -19.47 -9.23 14.69
CA ILE A 178 -19.52 -8.03 15.52
C ILE A 178 -20.76 -7.25 15.13
N SER A 179 -21.61 -6.94 16.11
CA SER A 179 -22.75 -6.03 15.92
C SER A 179 -22.27 -4.59 16.02
N THR A 180 -22.63 -3.73 15.07
CA THR A 180 -22.25 -2.31 15.08
C THR A 180 -22.98 -1.48 16.15
N THR A 181 -23.99 -2.07 16.81
CA THR A 181 -24.74 -1.45 17.92
C THR A 181 -24.53 -2.14 19.27
N ASN A 182 -24.15 -3.42 19.28
CA ASN A 182 -23.97 -4.23 20.51
C ASN A 182 -22.54 -4.75 20.67
N TYR A 183 -21.54 -4.03 20.17
CA TYR A 183 -20.12 -4.42 20.24
C TYR A 183 -19.52 -4.39 21.66
N ASN A 184 -20.25 -3.87 22.65
CA ASN A 184 -19.92 -4.00 24.06
C ASN A 184 -20.09 -5.44 24.61
N LYS A 185 -20.77 -6.33 23.87
CA LYS A 185 -20.96 -7.75 24.24
C LYS A 185 -19.79 -8.65 23.82
N LEU A 186 -18.79 -8.12 23.12
CA LEU A 186 -17.59 -8.86 22.77
C LEU A 186 -16.83 -9.24 24.04
N ASN A 187 -16.38 -10.49 24.12
CA ASN A 187 -15.44 -10.86 25.19
C ASN A 187 -14.07 -10.21 24.95
N PHE A 188 -13.17 -10.31 25.92
CA PHE A 188 -11.84 -9.71 25.86
C PHE A 188 -11.07 -10.09 24.57
N GLU A 189 -11.01 -11.38 24.23
CA GLU A 189 -10.26 -11.85 23.06
C GLU A 189 -10.88 -11.37 21.73
N GLN A 190 -12.21 -11.33 21.69
CA GLN A 190 -12.97 -10.82 20.54
C GLN A 190 -12.77 -9.32 20.35
N ARG A 191 -12.81 -8.52 21.43
CA ARG A 191 -12.55 -7.08 21.38
C ARG A 191 -11.12 -6.81 20.93
N LYS A 192 -10.15 -7.57 21.46
CA LYS A 192 -8.73 -7.49 21.10
C LYS A 192 -8.52 -7.69 19.59
N LEU A 193 -9.11 -8.75 19.02
CA LEU A 193 -9.06 -9.01 17.58
C LEU A 193 -9.77 -7.91 16.77
N ALA A 194 -10.98 -7.51 17.18
CA ALA A 194 -11.77 -6.50 16.48
C ALA A 194 -11.04 -5.15 16.41
N GLN A 195 -10.38 -4.73 17.48
CA GLN A 195 -9.66 -3.46 17.51
C GLN A 195 -8.41 -3.43 16.64
N MET A 196 -7.83 -4.60 16.29
CA MET A 196 -6.75 -4.67 15.30
C MET A 196 -7.24 -4.23 13.91
N PHE A 197 -8.47 -4.58 13.55
CA PHE A 197 -9.02 -4.29 12.21
C PHE A 197 -9.79 -2.99 12.11
N TYR A 198 -10.38 -2.51 13.22
CA TYR A 198 -11.29 -1.36 13.20
C TYR A 198 -10.80 -0.20 14.08
N GLY A 199 -9.56 -0.25 14.56
CA GLY A 199 -8.94 0.77 15.40
C GLY A 199 -9.07 0.51 16.89
N GLN A 200 -8.22 1.15 17.69
CA GLN A 200 -8.13 0.98 19.13
C GLN A 200 -8.96 2.02 19.89
N GLY A 201 -9.44 1.67 21.09
CA GLY A 201 -10.15 2.60 21.97
C GLY A 201 -11.32 3.32 21.28
N THR A 202 -11.33 4.65 21.30
CA THR A 202 -12.38 5.49 20.70
C THR A 202 -12.42 5.41 19.17
N ALA A 203 -11.32 5.05 18.51
CA ALA A 203 -11.31 4.82 17.06
C ALA A 203 -12.18 3.61 16.68
N PHE A 204 -12.18 2.57 17.52
CA PHE A 204 -13.09 1.43 17.37
C PHE A 204 -14.55 1.86 17.41
N ASP A 205 -14.91 2.62 18.45
CA ASP A 205 -16.28 3.04 18.66
C ASP A 205 -16.75 3.96 17.51
N THR A 206 -15.85 4.82 17.03
CA THR A 206 -16.08 5.67 15.85
C THR A 206 -16.32 4.83 14.59
N ALA A 207 -15.50 3.80 14.35
CA ALA A 207 -15.67 2.88 13.25
C ALA A 207 -17.02 2.16 13.29
N MET A 208 -17.45 1.68 14.46
CA MET A 208 -18.75 1.03 14.62
C MET A 208 -19.91 1.98 14.33
N VAL A 209 -19.84 3.23 14.82
CA VAL A 209 -20.85 4.27 14.54
C VAL A 209 -20.90 4.60 13.04
N THR A 210 -19.76 4.76 12.38
CA THR A 210 -19.70 5.02 10.93
C THR A 210 -20.30 3.87 10.13
N LEU A 211 -19.97 2.62 10.46
CA LEU A 211 -20.52 1.44 9.79
C LEU A 211 -22.03 1.35 9.97
N LYS A 212 -22.54 1.58 11.18
CA LYS A 212 -23.99 1.64 11.44
C LYS A 212 -24.66 2.76 10.64
N GLY A 213 -24.04 3.93 10.58
CA GLY A 213 -24.52 5.07 9.79
C GLY A 213 -24.57 4.77 8.28
N ALA A 214 -23.71 3.87 7.80
CA ALA A 214 -23.72 3.35 6.43
C ALA A 214 -24.72 2.19 6.21
N GLY A 215 -25.56 1.86 7.19
CA GLY A 215 -26.55 0.79 7.11
C GLY A 215 -26.01 -0.63 7.37
N ILE A 216 -24.77 -0.75 7.85
CA ILE A 216 -24.15 -2.04 8.16
C ILE A 216 -24.42 -2.39 9.63
N ASP A 217 -25.30 -3.35 9.87
CA ASP A 217 -25.69 -3.79 11.22
C ASP A 217 -24.72 -4.77 11.87
N THR A 218 -24.05 -5.56 11.04
CA THR A 218 -23.11 -6.59 11.47
C THR A 218 -21.94 -6.68 10.50
N ILE A 219 -20.74 -6.84 11.05
CA ILE A 219 -19.51 -7.10 10.31
C ILE A 219 -18.91 -8.43 10.76
N LYS A 220 -18.09 -9.03 9.92
CA LYS A 220 -17.41 -10.30 10.18
C LYS A 220 -15.90 -10.12 10.17
N VAL A 221 -15.24 -10.87 11.05
CA VAL A 221 -13.79 -11.10 10.97
C VAL A 221 -13.57 -12.58 10.67
N PHE A 222 -13.10 -12.87 9.45
CA PHE A 222 -12.77 -14.21 8.99
C PHE A 222 -11.37 -14.62 9.45
N VAL A 223 -11.25 -15.86 9.94
CA VAL A 223 -10.01 -16.48 10.42
C VAL A 223 -9.99 -17.95 9.99
N LEU A 224 -8.81 -18.57 10.00
CA LEU A 224 -8.73 -20.02 9.84
C LEU A 224 -9.47 -20.72 11.00
N ASN A 225 -10.23 -21.76 10.65
CA ASN A 225 -10.96 -22.58 11.60
C ASN A 225 -9.97 -23.21 12.61
N PRO A 226 -10.21 -23.14 13.93
CA PRO A 226 -9.36 -23.77 14.93
C PRO A 226 -9.02 -25.23 14.64
N THR A 227 -9.96 -26.02 14.10
CA THR A 227 -9.73 -27.44 13.76
C THR A 227 -8.82 -27.59 12.56
N TYR A 228 -8.95 -26.71 11.56
CA TYR A 228 -8.02 -26.63 10.42
C TYR A 228 -6.60 -26.30 10.90
N VAL A 229 -6.46 -25.31 11.77
CA VAL A 229 -5.16 -24.94 12.36
C VAL A 229 -4.56 -26.11 13.14
N GLN A 230 -5.35 -26.84 13.92
CA GLN A 230 -4.88 -28.04 14.62
C GLN A 230 -4.34 -29.13 13.69
N LYS A 231 -4.96 -29.30 12.52
CA LYS A 231 -4.54 -30.29 11.53
C LYS A 231 -3.31 -29.85 10.74
N GLU A 232 -3.29 -28.58 10.31
CA GLU A 232 -2.37 -28.10 9.28
C GLU A 232 -1.18 -27.31 9.85
N ALA A 233 -1.28 -26.78 11.07
CA ALA A 233 -0.25 -25.92 11.66
C ALA A 233 0.80 -26.71 12.47
N ALA A 234 1.14 -27.93 12.02
CA ALA A 234 2.33 -28.62 12.51
C ALA A 234 3.59 -27.79 12.24
N ASN A 235 3.60 -27.08 11.11
CA ASN A 235 4.45 -25.93 10.82
C ASN A 235 3.59 -24.66 10.77
N PRO A 236 4.14 -23.48 11.11
CA PRO A 236 3.39 -22.23 11.06
C PRO A 236 2.74 -21.97 9.70
N ILE A 237 1.59 -21.31 9.73
CA ILE A 237 0.80 -20.98 8.54
C ILE A 237 0.76 -19.46 8.38
N GLY A 238 1.27 -18.93 7.28
CA GLY A 238 1.04 -17.55 6.87
C GLY A 238 -0.24 -17.41 6.02
N ARG A 239 -0.98 -16.33 6.27
CA ARG A 239 -2.10 -15.86 5.46
C ARG A 239 -2.04 -14.36 5.25
N ALA A 240 -2.45 -13.92 4.07
CA ALA A 240 -2.61 -12.51 3.80
C ALA A 240 -3.85 -12.01 4.55
N ALA A 241 -3.93 -10.69 4.68
CA ALA A 241 -5.09 -10.04 5.26
C ALA A 241 -5.74 -9.12 4.24
N TRP A 242 -7.04 -8.97 4.37
CA TRP A 242 -7.88 -8.27 3.43
C TRP A 242 -9.04 -7.57 4.15
N ARG A 243 -9.52 -6.47 3.57
CA ARG A 243 -10.69 -5.74 4.04
C ARG A 243 -11.65 -5.52 2.86
N ASN A 244 -12.90 -5.94 3.05
CA ASN A 244 -13.94 -5.74 2.05
C ASN A 244 -14.41 -4.29 1.96
N ASP A 245 -15.04 -3.96 0.85
CA ASP A 245 -15.79 -2.72 0.66
C ASP A 245 -17.05 -2.67 1.54
N PHE A 246 -17.68 -1.50 1.59
CA PHE A 246 -18.89 -1.26 2.40
C PHE A 246 -20.13 -1.97 1.84
N ARG A 247 -20.20 -2.27 0.53
CA ARG A 247 -21.29 -3.07 -0.05
C ARG A 247 -21.24 -4.52 0.43
N SER A 248 -20.03 -4.97 0.76
CA SER A 248 -19.70 -6.28 1.31
C SER A 248 -19.49 -6.21 2.83
N ASN A 249 -20.21 -5.30 3.50
CA ASN A 249 -20.27 -5.10 4.95
C ASN A 249 -18.94 -4.71 5.62
N ALA A 250 -17.92 -4.29 4.87
CA ALA A 250 -16.59 -3.98 5.42
C ALA A 250 -16.03 -5.10 6.32
N ASP A 251 -16.31 -6.35 5.95
CA ASP A 251 -15.77 -7.53 6.62
C ASP A 251 -14.24 -7.53 6.54
N SER A 252 -13.59 -7.99 7.61
CA SER A 252 -12.13 -8.16 7.65
C SER A 252 -11.76 -9.64 7.55
N VAL A 253 -10.60 -9.91 6.96
CA VAL A 253 -10.16 -11.25 6.61
C VAL A 253 -8.72 -11.41 7.07
N ALA A 254 -8.45 -12.43 7.88
CA ALA A 254 -7.12 -12.81 8.37
C ALA A 254 -6.72 -14.21 7.88
N ASP A 255 -7.36 -14.70 6.83
CA ASP A 255 -7.19 -16.07 6.32
C ASP A 255 -7.00 -16.13 4.81
N ASP A 256 -6.69 -14.99 4.18
CA ASP A 256 -6.73 -14.88 2.73
C ASP A 256 -5.57 -15.64 2.07
N CYS A 257 -5.95 -16.44 1.08
CA CYS A 257 -5.05 -17.16 0.19
C CYS A 257 -5.30 -16.84 -1.29
N ARG A 258 -6.31 -16.01 -1.60
CA ARG A 258 -6.72 -15.68 -2.97
C ARG A 258 -6.01 -14.43 -3.48
N ILE A 259 -4.73 -14.30 -3.14
CA ILE A 259 -3.91 -13.11 -3.37
C ILE A 259 -3.59 -12.83 -4.84
N GLY A 260 -3.97 -13.75 -5.74
CA GLY A 260 -3.91 -13.60 -7.19
C GLY A 260 -5.11 -12.84 -7.79
N ASN A 261 -6.18 -12.62 -7.02
CA ASN A 261 -7.36 -11.89 -7.47
C ASN A 261 -7.11 -10.38 -7.49
N SER A 262 -7.82 -9.66 -8.37
CA SER A 262 -7.78 -8.19 -8.42
C SER A 262 -8.42 -7.57 -7.17
N GLY A 263 -7.67 -6.66 -6.53
CA GLY A 263 -8.09 -5.86 -5.39
C GLY A 263 -7.47 -4.46 -5.42
N GLY A 264 -7.55 -3.76 -4.30
CA GLY A 264 -6.82 -2.53 -4.06
C GLY A 264 -5.66 -2.70 -3.08
N LEU A 265 -4.66 -1.84 -3.18
CA LEU A 265 -3.70 -1.56 -2.13
C LEU A 265 -3.70 -0.05 -1.94
N LEU A 266 -3.82 0.43 -0.70
CA LEU A 266 -3.76 1.86 -0.40
C LEU A 266 -2.42 2.15 0.27
N GLY A 267 -1.63 3.06 -0.31
CA GLY A 267 -0.33 3.46 0.19
C GLY A 267 0.26 4.61 -0.62
N VAL A 268 1.53 4.92 -0.41
CA VAL A 268 2.22 5.95 -1.21
C VAL A 268 2.75 5.29 -2.48
N ARG A 269 2.39 5.80 -3.66
CA ARG A 269 2.93 5.29 -4.92
C ARG A 269 4.44 5.52 -4.98
N ARG A 270 5.17 4.47 -5.35
CA ARG A 270 6.61 4.56 -5.62
C ARG A 270 6.84 5.45 -6.83
N ARG A 271 7.61 6.53 -6.64
CA ARG A 271 8.06 7.35 -7.76
C ARG A 271 9.36 6.76 -8.28
N LEU A 272 9.29 6.12 -9.45
CA LEU A 272 10.52 5.82 -10.17
C LEU A 272 11.22 7.14 -10.47
N PRO A 273 12.55 7.25 -10.29
CA PRO A 273 13.27 8.44 -10.72
C PRO A 273 12.91 8.71 -12.18
N ALA A 274 12.52 9.96 -12.48
CA ALA A 274 12.45 10.39 -13.87
C ALA A 274 13.79 10.02 -14.49
N ALA A 275 13.76 9.22 -15.57
CA ALA A 275 14.96 8.85 -16.28
C ALA A 275 15.77 10.14 -16.50
N VAL A 276 16.97 10.20 -15.92
CA VAL A 276 17.87 11.35 -16.08
C VAL A 276 17.96 11.60 -17.58
N ALA A 277 17.46 12.74 -18.03
CA ALA A 277 17.63 13.18 -19.40
C ALA A 277 19.13 13.46 -19.56
N PHE A 278 19.87 12.47 -20.07
CA PHE A 278 21.24 12.67 -20.46
C PHE A 278 21.26 13.66 -21.64
N PRO A 279 22.19 14.64 -21.67
CA PRO A 279 22.32 15.56 -22.78
C PRO A 279 22.43 14.77 -24.08
N GLN A 280 21.59 15.08 -25.07
CA GLN A 280 21.83 14.60 -26.43
C GLN A 280 23.19 15.13 -26.87
N GLU A 281 24.14 14.24 -27.17
CA GLU A 281 25.32 14.63 -27.92
C GLU A 281 24.85 15.19 -29.26
N SER A 282 25.05 16.50 -29.43
CA SER A 282 24.90 17.17 -30.71
C SER A 282 26.02 16.69 -31.62
N HIS A 283 25.72 15.76 -32.53
CA HIS A 283 26.56 15.57 -33.70
C HIS A 283 26.40 16.77 -34.62
N GLU A 284 27.35 17.69 -34.55
CA GLU A 284 27.62 18.64 -35.63
C GLU A 284 27.92 17.84 -36.90
N GLN A 285 26.98 17.90 -37.84
CA GLN A 285 27.10 17.31 -39.16
C GLN A 285 27.88 18.30 -40.03
N SER A 286 29.18 18.07 -40.20
CA SER A 286 30.00 18.77 -41.19
C SER A 286 29.73 18.19 -42.58
N ASP A 287 29.29 19.04 -43.49
CA ASP A 287 29.13 18.76 -44.91
C ASP A 287 30.42 18.24 -45.56
N SER A 288 30.32 17.17 -46.35
CA SER A 288 30.87 17.12 -47.73
C SER A 288 30.53 15.81 -48.44
N SER A 289 29.70 15.97 -49.49
CA SER A 289 29.76 15.33 -50.82
C SER A 289 30.41 13.95 -51.00
N GLY A 290 29.63 12.99 -51.54
CA GLY A 290 30.17 11.99 -52.47
C GLY A 290 29.47 10.62 -52.48
N ALA A 291 28.67 10.40 -53.53
CA ALA A 291 28.39 9.11 -54.19
C ALA A 291 27.80 7.91 -53.38
N SER A 292 26.51 7.66 -53.63
CA SER A 292 25.88 6.37 -54.00
C SER A 292 26.54 5.05 -53.54
N GLN A 293 25.90 4.31 -52.64
CA GLN A 293 25.25 3.03 -52.97
C GLN A 293 24.52 2.40 -51.77
N ASN A 294 23.41 1.75 -52.13
CA ASN A 294 22.44 1.02 -51.33
C ASN A 294 23.07 -0.14 -50.51
N THR A 295 22.88 -0.19 -49.19
CA THR A 295 22.77 -1.45 -48.42
C THR A 295 22.05 -1.19 -47.10
N GLY A 296 21.12 -2.09 -46.74
CA GLY A 296 20.28 -1.95 -45.57
C GLY A 296 21.09 -1.91 -44.27
N VAL A 297 20.71 -0.99 -43.38
CA VAL A 297 21.10 -1.03 -41.97
C VAL A 297 19.81 -1.08 -41.17
N SER A 298 19.42 -2.30 -40.80
CA SER A 298 18.61 -2.53 -39.60
C SER A 298 19.32 -1.82 -38.46
N SER A 299 18.78 -0.70 -37.98
CA SER A 299 19.32 -0.05 -36.79
C SER A 299 19.08 -0.96 -35.60
N ALA A 300 20.11 -1.75 -35.27
CA ALA A 300 20.17 -2.48 -34.02
C ALA A 300 19.86 -1.48 -32.88
N PRO A 301 18.99 -1.84 -31.92
CA PRO A 301 18.69 -0.95 -30.81
C PRO A 301 19.98 -0.57 -30.10
N SER A 302 20.12 0.70 -29.74
CA SER A 302 21.25 1.13 -28.93
C SER A 302 21.34 0.28 -27.66
N ALA A 303 22.55 -0.02 -27.16
CA ALA A 303 22.73 -0.80 -25.92
C ALA A 303 21.89 -0.24 -24.74
N LEU A 304 21.58 1.05 -24.77
CA LEU A 304 20.70 1.73 -23.81
C LEU A 304 19.20 1.37 -23.98
N GLN A 305 18.72 1.20 -25.21
CA GLN A 305 17.36 0.71 -25.48
C GLN A 305 17.22 -0.76 -25.08
N GLU A 306 18.23 -1.58 -25.36
CA GLU A 306 18.25 -2.98 -24.91
C GLU A 306 18.19 -3.05 -23.38
N MET A 307 18.99 -2.25 -22.67
CA MET A 307 18.94 -2.19 -21.21
C MET A 307 17.59 -1.70 -20.64
N LYS A 308 16.94 -0.73 -21.28
CA LYS A 308 15.59 -0.27 -20.87
C LYS A 308 14.54 -1.37 -21.05
N GLN A 309 14.60 -2.10 -22.16
CA GLN A 309 13.70 -3.22 -22.45
C GLN A 309 13.90 -4.35 -21.42
N ILE A 310 15.15 -4.66 -21.08
CA ILE A 310 15.51 -5.70 -20.12
C ILE A 310 15.07 -5.30 -18.70
N TYR A 311 15.32 -4.06 -18.28
CA TYR A 311 14.85 -3.55 -16.98
C TYR A 311 13.32 -3.57 -16.85
N GLN A 312 12.60 -3.19 -17.90
CA GLN A 312 11.13 -3.28 -17.93
C GLN A 312 10.63 -4.73 -17.87
N THR A 313 11.34 -5.65 -18.52
CA THR A 313 11.03 -7.09 -18.46
C THR A 313 11.32 -7.67 -17.07
N LEU A 314 12.41 -7.22 -16.43
CA LEU A 314 12.82 -7.62 -15.09
C LEU A 314 11.81 -7.22 -14.01
N LEU A 315 11.20 -6.04 -14.17
CA LEU A 315 10.13 -5.55 -13.31
C LEU A 315 8.77 -6.25 -13.54
N ALA A 316 8.53 -6.78 -14.73
CA ALA A 316 7.25 -7.39 -15.10
C ALA A 316 7.17 -8.89 -14.82
N ASN A 317 8.28 -9.63 -14.97
CA ASN A 317 8.35 -11.06 -14.69
C ASN A 317 9.81 -11.47 -14.38
N PRO A 318 10.20 -11.52 -13.10
CA PRO A 318 11.58 -11.80 -12.69
C PRO A 318 12.12 -13.14 -13.21
N THR A 319 11.28 -14.19 -13.28
CA THR A 319 11.69 -15.52 -13.78
C THR A 319 11.92 -15.51 -15.29
N ALA A 320 11.05 -14.85 -16.07
CA ALA A 320 11.25 -14.70 -17.50
C ALA A 320 12.47 -13.80 -17.81
N ALA A 321 12.74 -12.81 -16.97
CA ALA A 321 13.89 -11.93 -17.11
C ALA A 321 15.22 -12.65 -16.85
N VAL A 322 15.30 -13.52 -15.83
CA VAL A 322 16.49 -14.37 -15.61
C VAL A 322 16.75 -15.28 -16.82
N ASN A 323 15.71 -15.83 -17.43
CA ASN A 323 15.84 -16.67 -18.63
C ASN A 323 16.16 -15.88 -19.91
N ALA A 324 15.92 -14.56 -19.91
CA ALA A 324 16.21 -13.66 -21.03
C ALA A 324 17.57 -12.95 -20.89
N LEU A 325 18.26 -13.11 -19.76
CA LEU A 325 19.60 -12.58 -19.54
C LEU A 325 20.63 -13.51 -20.18
N ASP A 326 21.30 -13.02 -21.22
CA ASP A 326 22.52 -13.67 -21.71
C ASP A 326 23.75 -13.23 -20.89
N ASP A 327 24.85 -13.98 -21.02
CA ASP A 327 26.08 -13.76 -20.27
C ASP A 327 26.64 -12.33 -20.45
N LYS A 328 26.44 -11.75 -21.64
CA LYS A 328 26.89 -10.40 -21.97
C LYS A 328 26.10 -9.35 -21.18
N THR A 329 24.78 -9.48 -21.15
CA THR A 329 23.88 -8.56 -20.47
C THR A 329 24.03 -8.68 -18.95
N ALA A 330 24.17 -9.90 -18.43
CA ALA A 330 24.43 -10.15 -17.01
C ALA A 330 25.74 -9.51 -16.54
N ALA A 331 26.80 -9.56 -17.35
CA ALA A 331 28.09 -8.93 -17.04
C ALA A 331 27.99 -7.40 -16.96
N GLU A 332 27.23 -6.76 -17.83
CA GLU A 332 27.04 -5.29 -17.80
C GLU A 332 26.21 -4.84 -16.59
N PHE A 333 25.14 -5.57 -16.23
CA PHE A 333 24.39 -5.30 -15.00
C PHE A 333 25.27 -5.43 -13.75
N SER A 334 26.14 -6.44 -13.70
CA SER A 334 27.08 -6.65 -12.61
C SER A 334 28.06 -5.48 -12.45
N LYS A 335 28.60 -4.93 -13.56
CA LYS A 335 29.48 -3.75 -13.53
C LYS A 335 28.77 -2.51 -12.97
N ILE A 336 27.51 -2.29 -13.33
CA ILE A 336 26.72 -1.16 -12.82
C ILE A 336 26.50 -1.31 -11.31
N LEU A 337 26.12 -2.51 -10.85
CA LEU A 337 25.93 -2.78 -9.42
C LEU A 337 27.23 -2.61 -8.63
N LEU A 338 28.35 -3.13 -9.14
CA LEU A 338 29.68 -2.93 -8.56
C LEU A 338 30.04 -1.46 -8.45
N THR A 339 29.76 -0.67 -9.49
CA THR A 339 30.00 0.78 -9.50
C THR A 339 29.14 1.50 -8.45
N TYR A 340 27.86 1.13 -8.32
CA TYR A 340 26.96 1.65 -7.29
C TYR A 340 27.45 1.34 -5.87
N PHE A 341 27.84 0.09 -5.60
CA PHE A 341 28.36 -0.31 -4.29
C PHE A 341 29.72 0.32 -3.97
N SER A 342 30.52 0.66 -4.99
CA SER A 342 31.82 1.34 -4.82
C SER A 342 31.69 2.86 -4.68
N SER A 343 30.50 3.42 -4.90
CA SER A 343 30.21 4.86 -4.80
C SER A 343 29.39 5.23 -3.56
N LYS A 344 29.22 4.28 -2.64
CA LYS A 344 28.66 4.45 -1.30
C LYS A 344 29.71 4.17 -0.23
#